data_AF-A0AAV9ENX4-F1
#
_entry.id   AF-A0AAV9ENX4-F1
#
_cell.length_a   1.000
_cell.length_b   1.000
_cell.length_c   1.000
_cell.angle_alpha   90.00
_cell.angle_beta   90.00
_cell.angle_gamma   90.00
#
_symmetry.space_group_name_H-M   'P 1'
#
loop_
_entity.id
_entity.type
_entity.pdbx_description
1 polymer ?
#
loop_
_entity_poly.entity_id
_entity_poly.type
_entity_poly.pdbx_seq_one_letter_code
_entity_poly.pdbx_strand_id
1 'polypeptide(L)'
;MGRPLSTAIAFLLIFLSPMEGGGASSSPLPQTDQALRESVGARTLMQEPYQIHEVHCSRERSRAAWEIIEEYLTPFIEKEQYQISSKCRLHPDNDMFREQEQHKIHADVNHWKCGFCKKSFHAEKYLDQHFDNRHSNLLNDSHGRCLADLCGALHCDKIMPSKIPKTKCNPAAAAKNRHLCESLADNCFPINGGVSSSRLHDLFLHQFCDSHTCTGGRKPFSRGGRKKINVYYIAICILIVMFLPLFYLFVYLNQRQMKGIQDLKRISKTSHKKKPT
;
A
#
# COMPACT_ATOMS: atom_id res chain seq x y z
N MET A 1 46.54 -38.13 -1.06
CA MET A 1 46.29 -36.89 -0.28
C MET A 1 45.60 -35.90 -1.23
N GLY A 2 44.29 -35.70 -1.28
CA GLY A 2 43.24 -36.07 -0.36
C GLY A 2 42.51 -34.84 0.20
N ARG A 3 42.12 -33.87 -0.64
CA ARG A 3 41.06 -32.89 -0.33
C ARG A 3 40.34 -32.47 -1.61
N PRO A 4 39.07 -32.86 -1.78
CA PRO A 4 38.17 -32.04 -2.57
C PRO A 4 36.91 -31.67 -1.77
N LEU A 5 36.37 -30.51 -2.11
CA LEU A 5 34.94 -30.19 -2.00
C LEU A 5 34.37 -30.06 -0.57
N SER A 6 34.59 -28.89 0.04
CA SER A 6 33.71 -28.42 1.12
C SER A 6 33.53 -26.89 1.11
N THR A 7 33.39 -26.28 -0.07
CA THR A 7 33.26 -24.82 -0.23
C THR A 7 32.19 -24.42 -1.25
N ALA A 8 31.07 -25.15 -1.33
CA ALA A 8 29.97 -24.82 -2.23
C ALA A 8 28.59 -24.69 -1.56
N ILE A 9 28.50 -24.76 -0.22
CA ILE A 9 27.20 -24.69 0.50
C ILE A 9 27.09 -23.46 1.41
N ALA A 10 28.11 -22.58 1.47
CA ALA A 10 28.13 -21.48 2.44
C ALA A 10 27.52 -20.14 1.95
N PHE A 11 26.90 -20.07 0.77
CA PHE A 11 26.45 -18.78 0.20
C PHE A 11 24.93 -18.53 0.18
N LEU A 12 24.14 -19.32 0.91
CA LEU A 12 22.67 -19.22 0.86
C LEU A 12 21.96 -19.00 2.21
N LEU A 13 22.68 -18.65 3.28
CA LEU A 13 22.09 -18.37 4.60
C LEU A 13 22.70 -17.14 5.29
N ILE A 14 22.80 -16.01 4.59
CA ILE A 14 23.10 -14.72 5.22
C ILE A 14 22.12 -13.68 4.67
N PHE A 15 20.85 -13.76 5.06
CA PHE A 15 19.92 -12.63 5.14
C PHE A 15 18.69 -13.16 5.86
N LEU A 16 18.73 -13.16 7.20
CA LEU A 16 17.60 -13.11 8.12
C LEU A 16 18.16 -13.32 9.53
N SER A 17 18.59 -12.23 10.17
CA SER A 17 18.69 -12.17 11.62
C SER A 17 18.23 -10.78 12.06
N PRO A 18 17.24 -10.67 12.96
CA PRO A 18 16.82 -9.41 13.54
C PRO A 18 17.88 -8.95 14.55
N MET A 19 18.22 -7.67 14.52
CA MET A 19 19.07 -7.05 15.54
C MET A 19 18.23 -6.80 16.78
N GLU A 20 18.39 -7.66 17.80
CA GLU A 20 18.09 -7.33 19.19
C GLU A 20 19.17 -6.35 19.68
N GLY A 21 18.75 -5.11 19.93
CA GLY A 21 19.56 -4.06 20.56
C GLY A 21 19.08 -3.84 21.99
N GLY A 22 19.98 -4.08 22.93
CA GLY A 22 19.71 -4.13 24.37
C GLY A 22 19.18 -2.83 24.96
N GLY A 23 18.45 -3.01 26.07
CA GLY A 23 17.99 -1.93 26.91
C GLY A 23 19.13 -1.19 27.60
N ALA A 24 18.86 0.08 27.89
CA ALA A 24 19.53 0.83 28.94
C ALA A 24 18.47 1.66 29.67
N SER A 25 18.43 1.45 30.98
CA SER A 25 17.60 2.15 31.97
C SER A 25 18.34 3.39 32.48
N SER A 26 17.63 4.50 32.68
CA SER A 26 17.90 5.55 33.68
C SER A 26 16.83 6.65 33.51
N SER A 27 15.77 6.66 34.32
CA SER A 27 15.59 7.38 35.60
C SER A 27 14.78 8.69 35.41
N PRO A 28 13.95 9.12 36.39
CA PRO A 28 12.82 10.02 36.15
C PRO A 28 12.93 11.44 36.78
N LEU A 29 12.18 12.38 36.18
CA LEU A 29 11.62 13.65 36.74
C LEU A 29 12.62 14.76 37.16
N PRO A 30 12.24 16.07 37.23
CA PRO A 30 11.07 16.57 37.96
C PRO A 30 10.08 17.44 37.16
N GLN A 31 8.83 17.37 37.62
CA GLN A 31 7.77 18.35 37.43
C GLN A 31 8.19 19.72 37.99
N THR A 32 7.77 20.78 37.33
CA THR A 32 7.58 22.08 37.98
C THR A 32 6.16 22.52 37.68
N ASP A 33 5.30 22.29 38.67
CA ASP A 33 4.01 22.95 38.80
C ASP A 33 4.21 24.37 39.36
N GLN A 34 3.21 25.21 39.10
CA GLN A 34 2.80 26.39 39.87
C GLN A 34 3.48 27.76 39.60
N ALA A 35 2.76 28.58 38.82
CA ALA A 35 2.31 29.96 39.12
C ALA A 35 2.00 30.63 37.77
N LEU A 36 0.75 30.89 37.39
CA LEU A 36 0.06 32.12 37.78
C LEU A 36 -1.44 31.99 37.44
N ARG A 37 -2.25 31.77 38.47
CA ARG A 37 -3.66 32.20 38.45
C ARG A 37 -3.65 33.67 38.79
N GLU A 38 -4.20 34.51 37.91
CA GLU A 38 -5.04 35.68 38.21
C GLU A 38 -5.08 36.62 37.00
N SER A 39 -6.22 36.67 36.32
CA SER A 39 -6.86 37.94 35.93
C SER A 39 -8.19 37.64 35.26
N VAL A 40 -9.25 37.76 36.07
CA VAL A 40 -10.63 37.85 35.62
C VAL A 40 -10.85 39.28 35.11
N GLY A 41 -11.31 39.38 33.87
CA GLY A 41 -12.23 40.42 33.40
C GLY A 41 -11.62 41.72 32.85
N ALA A 42 -11.68 41.90 31.52
CA ALA A 42 -12.34 43.06 30.92
C ALA A 42 -12.39 42.99 29.38
N ARG A 43 -13.63 42.94 28.87
CA ARG A 43 -14.16 43.71 27.73
C ARG A 43 -13.62 43.43 26.31
N THR A 44 -14.44 42.66 25.59
CA THR A 44 -14.93 42.88 24.23
C THR A 44 -14.24 43.95 23.40
N LEU A 45 -13.43 43.50 22.44
CA LEU A 45 -13.21 44.20 21.18
C LEU A 45 -13.41 43.17 20.07
N MET A 46 -14.34 43.48 19.16
CA MET A 46 -14.74 42.67 18.02
C MET A 46 -13.52 42.26 17.20
N GLN A 47 -13.09 41.02 17.37
CA GLN A 47 -12.18 40.36 16.46
C GLN A 47 -13.04 39.64 15.44
N GLU A 48 -13.17 40.25 14.25
CA GLU A 48 -13.55 39.57 13.02
C GLU A 48 -12.92 38.17 13.04
N PRO A 49 -13.69 37.08 12.99
CA PRO A 49 -13.11 35.76 12.99
C PRO A 49 -12.36 35.63 11.67
N TYR A 50 -11.04 35.73 11.73
CA TYR A 50 -10.16 35.09 10.76
C TYR A 50 -10.55 33.61 10.81
N GLN A 51 -11.47 33.22 9.92
CA GLN A 51 -11.87 31.84 9.74
C GLN A 51 -10.63 31.12 9.23
N ILE A 52 -9.83 30.60 10.16
CA ILE A 52 -9.03 29.42 9.90
C ILE A 52 -10.08 28.39 9.48
N HIS A 53 -10.21 28.17 8.18
CA HIS A 53 -11.08 27.15 7.64
C HIS A 53 -10.50 25.82 8.10
N GLU A 54 -10.98 25.34 9.24
CA GLU A 54 -10.52 24.11 9.83
C GLU A 54 -11.06 22.97 8.98
N VAL A 55 -10.22 22.47 8.07
CA VAL A 55 -10.54 21.40 7.14
C VAL A 55 -10.80 20.13 7.94
N HIS A 56 -12.07 19.81 8.19
CA HIS A 56 -12.48 18.66 8.99
C HIS A 56 -12.48 17.35 8.18
N CYS A 57 -11.38 17.07 7.47
CA CYS A 57 -11.23 15.89 6.63
C CYS A 57 -10.09 15.00 7.12
N SER A 58 -10.39 13.72 7.37
CA SER A 58 -9.38 12.75 7.80
C SER A 58 -8.56 12.27 6.59
N ARG A 59 -7.29 12.69 6.52
CA ARG A 59 -6.33 12.31 5.46
C ARG A 59 -6.20 10.80 5.29
N GLU A 60 -5.95 10.06 6.38
CA GLU A 60 -5.80 8.59 6.34
C GLU A 60 -7.05 7.90 5.75
N ARG A 61 -8.24 8.38 6.11
CA ARG A 61 -9.50 7.86 5.57
C ARG A 61 -9.70 8.24 4.10
N SER A 62 -9.30 9.45 3.70
CA SER A 62 -9.32 9.88 2.30
C SER A 62 -8.41 9.00 1.44
N ARG A 63 -7.20 8.71 1.93
CA ARG A 63 -6.25 7.79 1.30
C ARG A 63 -6.84 6.38 1.15
N ALA A 64 -7.49 5.88 2.19
CA ALA A 64 -8.16 4.58 2.13
C ALA A 64 -9.32 4.58 1.10
N ALA A 65 -10.15 5.63 1.08
CA ALA A 65 -11.21 5.75 0.08
C ALA A 65 -10.63 5.72 -1.34
N TRP A 66 -9.54 6.45 -1.56
CA TRP A 66 -8.85 6.48 -2.85
C TRP A 66 -8.27 5.11 -3.23
N GLU A 67 -7.57 4.42 -2.32
CA GLU A 67 -7.01 3.08 -2.58
C GLU A 67 -8.11 2.09 -3.00
N ILE A 68 -9.28 2.15 -2.36
CA ILE A 68 -10.42 1.32 -2.75
C ILE A 68 -10.92 1.66 -4.16
N ILE A 69 -11.03 2.95 -4.51
CA ILE A 69 -11.43 3.38 -5.85
C ILE A 69 -10.43 2.85 -6.88
N GLU A 70 -9.14 3.04 -6.63
CA GLU A 70 -8.07 2.61 -7.53
C GLU A 70 -8.00 1.10 -7.71
N GLU A 71 -8.17 0.34 -6.62
CA GLU A 71 -8.08 -1.11 -6.66
C GLU A 71 -9.36 -1.76 -7.20
N TYR A 72 -10.56 -1.29 -6.81
CA TYR A 72 -11.81 -2.01 -7.05
C TYR A 72 -12.74 -1.37 -8.09
N LEU A 73 -12.53 -0.10 -8.46
CA LEU A 73 -13.40 0.61 -9.40
C LEU A 73 -12.68 1.01 -10.69
N THR A 74 -11.50 1.62 -10.59
CA THR A 74 -10.71 2.12 -11.72
C THR A 74 -10.47 1.06 -12.82
N PRO A 75 -10.17 -0.22 -12.54
CA PRO A 75 -9.98 -1.23 -13.59
C PRO A 75 -11.20 -1.41 -14.50
N PHE A 76 -12.41 -1.21 -13.96
CA PHE A 76 -13.64 -1.34 -14.72
C PHE A 76 -13.95 -0.07 -15.51
N ILE A 77 -13.66 1.11 -14.94
CA ILE A 77 -13.78 2.38 -15.65
C ILE A 77 -12.86 2.40 -16.87
N GLU A 78 -11.59 2.01 -16.69
CA GLU A 78 -10.61 1.90 -17.78
C GLU A 78 -11.07 0.90 -18.84
N LYS A 79 -11.63 -0.25 -18.42
CA LYS A 79 -12.13 -1.28 -19.36
C LYS A 79 -13.30 -0.78 -20.21
N GLU A 80 -14.24 -0.04 -19.63
CA GLU A 80 -15.39 0.52 -20.34
C GLU A 80 -15.07 1.87 -21.02
N GLN A 81 -13.81 2.34 -20.94
CA GLN A 81 -13.32 3.63 -21.45
C GLN A 81 -14.22 4.81 -21.03
N TYR A 82 -14.70 4.76 -19.80
CA TYR A 82 -15.65 5.74 -19.28
C TYR A 82 -14.94 6.94 -18.67
N GLN A 83 -15.43 8.14 -18.97
CA GLN A 83 -14.95 9.39 -18.37
C GLN A 83 -15.88 9.78 -17.23
N ILE A 84 -15.38 9.75 -16.00
CA ILE A 84 -16.15 10.22 -14.84
C ILE A 84 -16.41 11.72 -15.02
N SER A 85 -17.64 12.17 -14.75
CA SER A 85 -17.96 13.60 -14.78
C SER A 85 -17.20 14.35 -13.68
N SER A 86 -16.71 15.56 -13.97
CA SER A 86 -16.13 16.46 -12.95
C SER A 86 -17.10 16.82 -11.82
N LYS A 87 -18.41 16.63 -12.01
CA LYS A 87 -19.43 16.81 -10.95
C LYS A 87 -19.47 15.66 -9.95
N CYS A 88 -19.02 14.46 -10.34
CA CYS A 88 -19.06 13.26 -9.51
C CYS A 88 -18.01 13.34 -8.38
N ARG A 89 -18.40 12.93 -7.17
CA ARG A 89 -17.49 12.98 -6.01
C ARG A 89 -16.30 12.02 -6.11
N LEU A 90 -16.41 10.97 -6.92
CA LEU A 90 -15.34 10.00 -7.18
C LEU A 90 -14.34 10.47 -8.26
N HIS A 91 -14.55 11.66 -8.84
CA HIS A 91 -13.63 12.21 -9.82
C HIS A 91 -12.24 12.44 -9.17
N PRO A 92 -11.13 12.06 -9.82
CA PRO A 92 -9.78 12.21 -9.27
C PRO A 92 -9.47 13.64 -8.80
N ASP A 93 -9.87 14.64 -9.59
CA ASP A 93 -9.61 16.07 -9.31
C ASP A 93 -10.43 16.62 -8.14
N ASN A 94 -11.47 15.91 -7.71
CA ASN A 94 -12.31 16.31 -6.59
C ASN A 94 -11.78 15.82 -5.24
N ASP A 95 -10.70 15.02 -5.22
CA ASP A 95 -10.03 14.65 -3.98
C ASP A 95 -9.14 15.79 -3.48
N MET A 96 -9.54 16.38 -2.36
CA MET A 96 -8.88 17.52 -1.74
C MET A 96 -7.40 17.27 -1.41
N PHE A 97 -7.02 16.04 -1.05
CA PHE A 97 -5.65 15.69 -0.71
C PHE A 97 -4.83 15.17 -1.89
N ARG A 98 -5.44 15.07 -3.09
CA ARG A 98 -4.86 14.40 -4.26
C ARG A 98 -3.45 14.86 -4.59
N GLU A 99 -3.29 16.18 -4.73
CA GLU A 99 -2.03 16.80 -5.09
C GLU A 99 -0.94 16.50 -4.06
N GLN A 100 -1.26 16.55 -2.76
CA GLN A 100 -0.29 16.28 -1.71
C GLN A 100 0.11 14.81 -1.68
N GLU A 101 -0.84 13.88 -1.86
CA GLU A 101 -0.56 12.44 -1.88
C GLU A 101 0.28 12.05 -3.12
N GLN A 102 0.02 12.65 -4.29
CA GLN A 102 0.83 12.44 -5.50
C GLN A 102 2.27 12.96 -5.38
N HIS A 103 2.48 13.97 -4.53
CA HIS A 103 3.79 14.56 -4.26
C HIS A 103 4.51 13.91 -3.07
N LYS A 104 4.07 12.74 -2.61
CA LYS A 104 4.85 11.92 -1.68
C LYS A 104 5.89 11.11 -2.41
N ILE A 105 7.14 11.23 -1.99
CA ILE A 105 8.23 10.42 -2.54
C ILE A 105 8.68 9.45 -1.45
N HIS A 106 8.41 8.16 -1.66
CA HIS A 106 8.95 7.09 -0.83
C HIS A 106 10.24 6.59 -1.45
N ALA A 107 11.38 7.03 -0.90
CA ALA A 107 12.69 6.75 -1.45
C ALA A 107 13.33 5.49 -0.85
N ASP A 108 13.04 5.18 0.42
CA ASP A 108 13.49 3.97 1.12
C ASP A 108 12.53 3.67 2.29
N VAL A 109 12.62 2.48 2.91
CA VAL A 109 11.73 1.96 3.98
C VAL A 109 11.45 3.00 5.07
N ASN A 110 12.46 3.76 5.47
CA ASN A 110 12.38 4.82 6.48
C ASN A 110 12.76 6.21 5.92
N HIS A 111 12.57 6.43 4.62
CA HIS A 111 12.91 7.70 3.97
C HIS A 111 11.76 8.20 3.10
N TRP A 112 11.00 9.14 3.66
CA TRP A 112 9.92 9.85 3.01
C TRP A 112 10.37 11.26 2.66
N LYS A 113 9.99 11.77 1.49
CA LYS A 113 10.39 13.09 1.04
C LYS A 113 9.21 13.86 0.49
N CYS A 114 9.13 15.14 0.86
CA CYS A 114 8.14 16.07 0.34
C CYS A 114 8.46 16.46 -1.10
N GLY A 115 7.52 16.25 -2.02
CA GLY A 115 7.69 16.59 -3.44
C GLY A 115 7.81 18.08 -3.71
N PHE A 116 7.21 18.94 -2.87
CA PHE A 116 7.21 20.39 -3.04
C PHE A 116 8.53 21.05 -2.59
N CYS A 117 8.91 20.86 -1.31
CA CYS A 117 10.09 21.52 -0.73
C CYS A 117 11.31 20.60 -0.56
N LYS A 118 11.21 19.33 -0.97
CA LYS A 118 12.30 18.34 -0.93
C LYS A 118 12.84 18.02 0.47
N LYS A 119 12.13 18.38 1.55
CA LYS A 119 12.47 17.95 2.93
C LYS A 119 12.23 16.45 3.11
N SER A 120 13.14 15.80 3.84
CA SER A 120 13.07 14.37 4.14
C SER A 120 12.60 14.12 5.57
N PHE A 121 11.96 12.97 5.77
CA PHE A 121 11.31 12.53 7.00
C PHE A 121 11.54 11.02 7.18
N HIS A 122 11.61 10.57 8.43
CA HIS A 122 11.86 9.17 8.75
C HIS A 122 10.62 8.27 8.60
N ALA A 123 9.42 8.85 8.63
CA ALA A 123 8.17 8.11 8.52
C ALA A 123 7.09 8.95 7.82
N GLU A 124 6.13 8.28 7.18
CA GLU A 124 5.05 8.92 6.44
C GLU A 124 4.23 9.88 7.33
N LYS A 125 3.97 9.49 8.58
CA LYS A 125 3.24 10.33 9.56
C LYS A 125 3.85 11.71 9.74
N TYR A 126 5.19 11.82 9.74
CA TYR A 126 5.86 13.11 9.88
C TYR A 126 5.80 13.94 8.60
N LEU A 127 5.77 13.29 7.43
CA LEU A 127 5.54 13.95 6.17
C LEU A 127 4.09 14.47 6.06
N ASP A 128 3.10 13.68 6.49
CA ASP A 128 1.70 14.08 6.57
C ASP A 128 1.52 15.31 7.47
N GLN A 129 2.08 15.27 8.68
CA GLN A 129 2.07 16.42 9.59
C GLN A 129 2.79 17.64 8.99
N HIS A 130 3.85 17.43 8.21
CA HIS A 130 4.51 18.53 7.49
C HIS A 130 3.60 19.14 6.43
N PHE A 131 2.82 18.34 5.68
CA PHE A 131 1.85 18.88 4.73
C PHE A 131 0.79 19.74 5.41
N ASP A 132 0.25 19.27 6.54
CA ASP A 132 -0.78 20.00 7.28
C ASP A 132 -0.25 21.36 7.80
N ASN A 133 1.01 21.42 8.22
CA ASN A 133 1.60 22.64 8.80
C ASN A 133 2.19 23.62 7.77
N ARG A 134 2.73 23.11 6.66
CA ARG A 134 3.56 23.92 5.72
C ARG A 134 3.00 24.01 4.31
N HIS A 135 2.09 23.11 3.95
CA HIS A 135 1.51 23.02 2.61
C HIS A 135 -0.01 22.94 2.65
N SER A 136 -0.66 23.37 3.73
CA SER A 136 -2.12 23.50 3.82
C SER A 136 -2.69 24.37 2.70
N ASN A 137 -1.97 25.42 2.30
CA ASN A 137 -2.36 26.30 1.20
C ASN A 137 -2.38 25.62 -0.19
N LEU A 138 -1.85 24.40 -0.33
CA LEU A 138 -1.87 23.63 -1.58
C LEU A 138 -3.06 22.66 -1.64
N LEU A 139 -4.00 22.75 -0.71
CA LEU A 139 -5.25 22.00 -0.77
C LEU A 139 -6.19 22.64 -1.80
N ASN A 140 -6.90 21.80 -2.56
CA ASN A 140 -7.94 22.24 -3.48
C ASN A 140 -9.23 22.51 -2.72
N ASP A 141 -9.26 23.57 -1.90
CA ASP A 141 -10.40 23.86 -1.01
C ASP A 141 -11.62 24.44 -1.77
N SER A 142 -11.44 24.92 -3.01
CA SER A 142 -12.53 25.57 -3.78
C SER A 142 -13.54 24.59 -4.36
N HIS A 143 -13.09 23.37 -4.70
CA HIS A 143 -13.92 22.32 -5.30
C HIS A 143 -13.71 20.93 -4.70
N GLY A 144 -12.61 20.74 -3.95
CA GLY A 144 -12.23 19.45 -3.36
C GLY A 144 -13.21 19.04 -2.28
N ARG A 145 -13.79 17.85 -2.44
CA ARG A 145 -14.65 17.24 -1.43
C ARG A 145 -13.83 16.23 -0.66
N CYS A 146 -14.08 16.14 0.63
CA CYS A 146 -13.43 15.15 1.47
C CYS A 146 -13.85 13.73 1.05
N LEU A 147 -12.95 12.94 0.44
CA LEU A 147 -13.27 11.54 0.11
C LEU A 147 -13.51 10.69 1.36
N ALA A 148 -12.98 11.09 2.53
CA ALA A 148 -13.23 10.39 3.78
C ALA A 148 -14.73 10.33 4.14
N ASP A 149 -15.54 11.28 3.66
CA ASP A 149 -17.00 11.26 3.84
C ASP A 149 -17.66 10.07 3.12
N LEU A 150 -17.02 9.59 2.04
CA LEU A 150 -17.49 8.46 1.25
C LEU A 150 -17.09 7.11 1.85
N CYS A 151 -16.25 7.10 2.89
CA CYS A 151 -15.77 5.86 3.49
C CYS A 151 -16.87 4.95 4.03
N GLY A 152 -18.00 5.52 4.45
CA GLY A 152 -19.17 4.75 4.84
C GLY A 152 -19.72 3.92 3.68
N ALA A 153 -19.79 4.51 2.49
CA ALA A 153 -20.26 3.85 1.27
C ALA A 153 -19.22 2.90 0.66
N LEU A 154 -17.93 3.26 0.71
CA LEU A 154 -16.84 2.54 0.06
C LEU A 154 -16.22 1.41 0.90
N HIS A 155 -16.59 1.26 2.18
CA HIS A 155 -16.02 0.26 3.10
C HIS A 155 -14.54 0.46 3.43
N CYS A 156 -14.07 1.71 3.63
CA CYS A 156 -12.67 2.00 4.04
C CYS A 156 -12.19 1.20 5.25
N ASP A 157 -13.09 0.89 6.18
CA ASP A 157 -12.78 0.10 7.38
C ASP A 157 -12.23 -1.31 7.06
N LYS A 158 -12.34 -1.79 5.81
CA LYS A 158 -11.82 -3.09 5.37
C LYS A 158 -10.34 -3.10 5.03
N ILE A 159 -9.79 -1.97 4.59
CA ILE A 159 -8.38 -1.87 4.21
C ILE A 159 -7.54 -1.13 5.26
N MET A 160 -8.17 -0.35 6.14
CA MET A 160 -7.43 0.36 7.18
C MET A 160 -7.00 -0.60 8.30
N PRO A 161 -5.69 -0.66 8.63
CA PRO A 161 -5.13 -1.60 9.61
C PRO A 161 -5.50 -1.25 11.06
N SER A 162 -5.98 -0.04 11.31
CA SER A 162 -6.07 0.58 12.64
C SER A 162 -7.42 0.41 13.34
N LYS A 163 -8.40 -0.29 12.75
CA LYS A 163 -9.75 -0.40 13.35
C LYS A 163 -10.07 -1.78 13.88
N ILE A 164 -10.40 -1.83 15.16
CA ILE A 164 -11.03 -2.98 15.82
C ILE A 164 -12.30 -3.32 15.02
N PRO A 165 -12.46 -4.56 14.53
CA PRO A 165 -13.66 -4.93 13.79
C PRO A 165 -14.89 -4.75 14.66
N LYS A 166 -15.88 -4.02 14.13
CA LYS A 166 -17.17 -3.84 14.80
C LYS A 166 -17.81 -5.22 14.98
N THR A 167 -18.06 -5.60 16.24
CA THR A 167 -18.59 -6.93 16.59
C THR A 167 -20.08 -7.08 16.31
N LYS A 168 -20.82 -5.96 16.21
CA LYS A 168 -22.26 -5.95 15.95
C LYS A 168 -22.63 -4.97 14.83
N CYS A 169 -23.48 -5.42 13.90
CA CYS A 169 -24.02 -4.57 12.84
C CYS A 169 -25.04 -3.57 13.40
N ASN A 170 -24.96 -2.31 12.96
CA ASN A 170 -25.97 -1.31 13.21
C ASN A 170 -26.84 -1.14 11.94
N PRO A 171 -28.15 -1.51 11.98
CA PRO A 171 -29.01 -1.45 10.81
C PRO A 171 -29.23 -0.03 10.28
N ALA A 172 -29.31 0.97 11.16
CA ALA A 172 -29.47 2.36 10.75
C ALA A 172 -28.22 2.88 10.02
N ALA A 173 -27.03 2.50 10.50
CA ALA A 173 -25.77 2.86 9.82
C ALA A 173 -25.63 2.14 8.47
N ALA A 174 -26.01 0.86 8.39
CA ALA A 174 -26.01 0.11 7.14
C ALA A 174 -26.97 0.74 6.10
N ALA A 175 -28.20 1.06 6.50
CA ALA A 175 -29.17 1.73 5.63
C ALA A 175 -28.68 3.11 5.15
N LYS A 176 -28.12 3.93 6.07
CA LYS A 176 -27.54 5.23 5.71
C LYS A 176 -26.40 5.10 4.69
N ASN A 177 -25.47 4.17 4.92
CA ASN A 177 -24.34 3.95 4.02
C ASN A 177 -24.80 3.38 2.66
N ARG A 178 -25.83 2.55 2.66
CA ARG A 178 -26.46 2.04 1.44
C ARG A 178 -27.02 3.18 0.59
N HIS A 179 -27.83 4.05 1.16
CA HIS A 179 -28.39 5.20 0.44
C HIS A 179 -27.32 6.15 -0.07
N LEU A 180 -26.27 6.39 0.72
CA LEU A 180 -25.12 7.18 0.26
C LEU A 180 -24.43 6.51 -0.95
N CYS A 181 -24.27 5.19 -0.91
CA CYS A 181 -23.67 4.41 -2.00
C CYS A 181 -24.52 4.44 -3.27
N GLU A 182 -25.83 4.24 -3.16
CA GLU A 182 -26.78 4.29 -4.29
C GLU A 182 -26.78 5.71 -4.91
N SER A 183 -26.85 6.75 -4.09
CA SER A 183 -26.76 8.14 -4.56
C SER A 183 -25.43 8.45 -5.26
N LEU A 184 -24.32 7.87 -4.81
CA LEU A 184 -23.04 7.97 -5.53
C LEU A 184 -23.11 7.29 -6.90
N ALA A 185 -23.70 6.10 -6.98
CA ALA A 185 -23.88 5.38 -8.24
C ALA A 185 -24.71 6.19 -9.24
N ASP A 186 -25.83 6.78 -8.81
CA ASP A 186 -26.72 7.60 -9.65
C ASP A 186 -26.00 8.84 -10.20
N ASN A 187 -25.24 9.53 -9.36
CA ASN A 187 -24.56 10.78 -9.72
C ASN A 187 -23.30 10.55 -10.57
N CYS A 188 -22.58 9.46 -10.34
CA CYS A 188 -21.32 9.16 -11.01
C CYS A 188 -21.49 8.31 -12.27
N PHE A 189 -22.51 7.45 -12.29
CA PHE A 189 -22.80 6.51 -13.38
C PHE A 189 -24.31 6.53 -13.66
N PRO A 190 -24.86 7.60 -14.26
CA PRO A 190 -26.29 7.67 -14.53
C PRO A 190 -26.70 6.59 -15.56
N ILE A 191 -27.81 5.90 -15.32
CA ILE A 191 -28.34 4.83 -16.20
C ILE A 191 -28.61 5.36 -17.62
N ASN A 192 -29.06 6.61 -17.71
CA ASN A 192 -29.34 7.30 -18.99
C ASN A 192 -28.06 7.83 -19.67
N GLY A 193 -26.89 7.67 -19.07
CA GLY A 193 -25.60 8.13 -19.57
C GLY A 193 -24.95 7.22 -20.63
N GLY A 194 -25.72 6.30 -21.23
CA GLY A 194 -25.25 5.34 -22.22
C GLY A 194 -24.90 3.96 -21.64
N VAL A 195 -24.54 3.03 -22.52
CA VAL A 195 -24.35 1.60 -22.19
C VAL A 195 -23.21 1.39 -21.18
N SER A 196 -22.06 2.03 -21.38
CA SER A 196 -20.92 1.95 -20.46
C SER A 196 -21.28 2.48 -19.06
N SER A 197 -21.98 3.61 -19.00
CA SER A 197 -22.46 4.21 -17.74
C SER A 197 -23.41 3.27 -17.00
N SER A 198 -24.38 2.69 -17.71
CA SER A 198 -25.33 1.72 -17.14
C SER A 198 -24.66 0.45 -16.62
N ARG A 199 -23.66 -0.08 -17.35
CA ARG A 199 -22.87 -1.23 -16.87
C ARG A 199 -22.05 -0.92 -15.62
N LEU A 200 -21.43 0.27 -15.57
CA LEU A 200 -20.68 0.71 -14.41
C LEU A 200 -21.60 0.99 -13.21
N HIS A 201 -22.80 1.50 -13.46
CA HIS A 201 -23.82 1.68 -12.43
C HIS A 201 -24.17 0.35 -11.76
N ASP A 202 -24.56 -0.66 -12.54
CA ASP A 202 -24.89 -2.00 -12.05
C ASP A 202 -23.70 -2.65 -11.32
N LEU A 203 -22.50 -2.51 -11.89
CA LEU A 203 -21.28 -2.98 -11.26
C LEU A 203 -21.04 -2.30 -9.90
N PHE A 204 -21.21 -0.99 -9.82
CA PHE A 204 -20.97 -0.23 -8.60
C PHE A 204 -21.95 -0.65 -7.49
N LEU A 205 -23.23 -0.82 -7.83
CA LEU A 205 -24.25 -1.31 -6.89
C LEU A 205 -23.89 -2.69 -6.33
N HIS A 206 -23.52 -3.64 -7.20
CA HIS A 206 -23.17 -5.00 -6.80
C HIS A 206 -21.84 -5.12 -6.05
N GLN A 207 -20.85 -4.29 -6.41
CA GLN A 207 -19.51 -4.33 -5.84
C GLN A 207 -19.45 -3.65 -4.46
N PHE A 208 -20.16 -2.52 -4.31
CA PHE A 208 -20.10 -1.67 -3.12
C PHE A 208 -21.40 -1.68 -2.31
N CYS A 209 -22.53 -1.39 -2.94
CA CYS A 209 -23.76 -1.03 -2.22
C CYS A 209 -24.50 -2.22 -1.61
N ASP A 210 -24.51 -3.35 -2.30
CA ASP A 210 -25.19 -4.58 -1.90
C ASP A 210 -24.69 -5.17 -0.57
N SER A 211 -23.46 -4.87 -0.20
CA SER A 211 -22.85 -5.33 1.05
C SER A 211 -23.25 -4.49 2.27
N HIS A 212 -23.97 -3.38 2.08
CA HIS A 212 -24.58 -2.59 3.17
C HIS A 212 -25.86 -3.25 3.69
N THR A 213 -25.72 -4.45 4.25
CA THR A 213 -26.79 -5.19 4.92
C THR A 213 -26.28 -5.81 6.23
N CYS A 214 -27.15 -5.91 7.22
CA CYS A 214 -26.85 -6.66 8.45
C CYS A 214 -27.14 -8.16 8.34
N THR A 215 -27.85 -8.60 7.29
CA THR A 215 -28.05 -10.02 7.01
C THR A 215 -26.78 -10.55 6.34
N GLY A 216 -25.93 -11.22 7.12
CA GLY A 216 -24.64 -11.75 6.65
C GLY A 216 -24.83 -12.57 5.38
N GLY A 217 -24.18 -12.18 4.27
CA GLY A 217 -24.32 -12.89 3.01
C GLY A 217 -23.58 -12.26 1.84
N ARG A 218 -23.53 -10.93 1.75
CA ARG A 218 -22.84 -10.23 0.65
C ARG A 218 -21.53 -9.61 1.12
N LYS A 219 -20.41 -10.12 0.59
CA LYS A 219 -19.07 -9.56 0.84
C LYS A 219 -18.88 -8.31 -0.02
N PRO A 220 -18.33 -7.21 0.52
CA PRO A 220 -17.89 -6.11 -0.32
C PRO A 220 -16.82 -6.60 -1.30
N PHE A 221 -16.74 -5.98 -2.47
CA PHE A 221 -15.76 -6.29 -3.50
C PHE A 221 -15.86 -7.71 -4.08
N SER A 222 -17.08 -8.21 -4.28
CA SER A 222 -17.35 -9.60 -4.70
C SER A 222 -16.70 -10.00 -6.03
N ARG A 223 -16.54 -9.06 -6.98
CA ARG A 223 -15.88 -9.30 -8.27
C ARG A 223 -14.34 -9.19 -8.20
N GLY A 224 -13.80 -8.90 -7.03
CA GLY A 224 -12.37 -8.64 -6.83
C GLY A 224 -11.94 -7.28 -7.37
N GLY A 225 -10.67 -6.94 -7.13
CA GLY A 225 -10.02 -5.72 -7.61
C GLY A 225 -8.82 -6.01 -8.51
N ARG A 226 -8.03 -4.97 -8.77
CA ARG A 226 -6.77 -5.04 -9.51
C ARG A 226 -5.83 -5.99 -8.78
N LYS A 227 -5.39 -7.06 -9.45
CA LYS A 227 -4.40 -7.98 -8.90
C LYS A 227 -3.06 -7.27 -8.84
N LYS A 228 -2.57 -6.91 -7.64
CA LYS A 228 -1.21 -6.43 -7.44
C LYS A 228 -0.25 -7.60 -7.73
N ILE A 229 0.31 -7.64 -8.95
CA ILE A 229 1.34 -8.62 -9.29
C ILE A 229 2.60 -8.19 -8.54
N ASN A 230 3.06 -9.01 -7.59
CA ASN A 230 4.26 -8.71 -6.84
C ASN A 230 5.47 -8.79 -7.79
N VAL A 231 6.02 -7.63 -8.18
CA VAL A 231 7.15 -7.55 -9.11
C VAL A 231 8.34 -8.37 -8.60
N TYR A 232 8.56 -8.41 -7.27
CA TYR A 232 9.58 -9.26 -6.66
C TYR A 232 9.32 -10.75 -6.90
N TYR A 233 8.07 -11.18 -6.84
CA TYR A 233 7.70 -12.57 -7.14
C TYR A 233 8.04 -12.92 -8.59
N ILE A 234 7.71 -12.04 -9.54
CA ILE A 234 8.05 -12.24 -10.96
C ILE A 234 9.57 -12.25 -11.16
N ALA A 235 10.30 -11.33 -10.53
CA ALA A 235 11.76 -11.29 -10.59
C ALA A 235 12.39 -12.58 -10.04
N ILE A 236 11.91 -13.08 -8.90
CA ILE A 236 12.36 -14.36 -8.32
C ILE A 236 12.06 -15.52 -9.27
N CYS A 237 10.87 -15.59 -9.85
CA CYS A 237 10.54 -16.61 -10.84
C CYS A 237 11.49 -16.58 -12.05
N ILE A 238 11.82 -15.41 -12.58
CA ILE A 238 12.77 -15.25 -13.68
C ILE A 238 14.18 -15.72 -13.27
N LEU A 239 14.65 -15.35 -12.09
CA LEU A 239 15.96 -15.77 -11.58
C LEU A 239 16.04 -17.30 -11.44
N ILE A 240 14.99 -17.94 -10.93
CA ILE A 240 14.94 -19.40 -10.81
C ILE A 240 15.03 -20.06 -12.19
N VAL A 241 14.25 -19.58 -13.17
CA VAL A 241 14.25 -20.12 -14.54
C VAL A 241 15.62 -19.94 -15.23
N MET A 242 16.35 -18.87 -14.91
CA MET A 242 17.70 -18.62 -15.43
C MET A 242 18.79 -19.46 -14.76
N PHE A 243 18.78 -19.56 -13.42
CA PHE A 243 19.84 -20.23 -12.68
C PHE A 243 19.71 -21.75 -12.66
N LEU A 244 18.48 -22.28 -12.70
CA LEU A 244 18.24 -23.72 -12.63
C LEU A 244 18.91 -24.50 -13.80
N PRO A 245 18.79 -24.09 -15.08
CA PRO A 245 19.47 -24.75 -16.18
C PRO A 245 21.00 -24.64 -16.09
N LEU A 246 21.52 -23.48 -15.67
CA LEU A 246 22.96 -23.27 -15.50
C LEU A 246 23.53 -24.20 -14.42
N PHE A 247 22.80 -24.38 -13.32
CA PHE A 247 23.16 -25.32 -12.27
C PHE A 247 23.23 -26.76 -12.81
N TYR A 248 22.20 -27.22 -13.54
CA TYR A 248 22.22 -28.56 -14.13
C TYR A 248 23.31 -28.74 -15.19
N LEU A 249 23.60 -27.71 -16.00
CA LEU A 249 24.71 -27.73 -16.95
C LEU A 249 26.05 -27.86 -16.23
N PHE A 250 26.27 -27.10 -15.15
CA PHE A 250 27.48 -27.19 -14.35
C PHE A 250 27.66 -28.58 -13.71
N VAL A 251 26.59 -29.16 -13.17
CA VAL A 251 26.60 -30.53 -12.63
C VAL A 251 26.95 -31.54 -13.73
N TYR A 252 26.33 -31.40 -14.91
CA TYR A 252 26.61 -32.28 -16.05
C TYR A 252 28.08 -32.22 -16.50
N LEU A 253 28.64 -31.01 -16.63
CA LEU A 253 30.04 -30.82 -17.02
C LEU A 253 31.01 -31.42 -15.99
N ASN A 254 30.76 -31.23 -14.69
CA ASN A 254 31.58 -31.81 -13.62
C ASN A 254 31.51 -33.34 -13.60
N GLN A 255 30.32 -33.92 -13.77
CA GLN A 255 30.17 -35.38 -13.85
C GLN A 255 30.94 -35.95 -15.06
N ARG A 256 30.91 -35.27 -16.21
CA ARG A 256 31.66 -35.67 -17.40
C ARG A 256 33.18 -35.58 -17.18
N GLN A 257 33.66 -34.50 -16.56
CA GLN A 257 35.07 -34.33 -16.24
C GLN A 257 35.57 -35.41 -15.26
N MET A 258 34.80 -35.72 -14.22
CA MET A 258 35.14 -36.77 -13.27
C MET A 258 35.20 -38.16 -13.91
N LYS A 259 34.26 -38.49 -14.80
CA LYS A 259 34.31 -39.74 -15.59
C LYS A 259 35.55 -39.79 -16.49
N GLY A 260 35.85 -38.71 -17.21
CA GLY A 260 37.05 -38.63 -18.07
C GLY A 260 38.36 -38.78 -17.31
N ILE A 261 38.49 -38.18 -16.12
CA ILE A 261 39.69 -38.32 -15.27
C ILE A 261 39.86 -39.77 -14.77
N GLN A 262 38.78 -40.46 -14.44
CA GLN A 262 38.84 -41.87 -14.02
C GLN A 262 39.26 -42.79 -15.18
N ASP A 263 38.77 -42.55 -16.39
CA ASP A 263 39.15 -43.31 -17.58
C ASP A 263 40.62 -43.12 -17.95
N LEU A 264 41.13 -41.88 -17.90
CA LEU A 264 42.56 -41.59 -18.12
C LEU A 264 43.46 -42.28 -17.07
N LYS A 265 43.03 -42.29 -15.80
CA LYS A 265 43.75 -42.96 -14.71
C LYS A 265 43.71 -44.50 -14.82
N ARG A 266 42.69 -45.07 -15.46
CA ARG A 266 42.64 -46.51 -15.79
C ARG A 266 43.61 -46.85 -16.91
N ILE A 267 43.70 -46.02 -17.95
CA ILE A 267 44.63 -46.20 -19.08
C ILE A 267 46.10 -46.04 -18.68
N SER A 268 46.42 -45.10 -17.76
CA SER A 268 47.80 -44.94 -17.28
C SER A 268 48.28 -46.16 -16.46
N LYS A 269 47.38 -46.83 -15.74
CA LYS A 269 47.71 -48.04 -14.96
C LYS A 269 47.95 -49.27 -15.81
N THR A 270 47.30 -49.39 -16.97
CA THR A 270 47.56 -50.48 -17.92
C THR A 270 48.87 -50.30 -18.68
N SER A 271 49.31 -49.05 -18.92
CA SER A 271 50.60 -48.78 -19.60
C SER A 271 51.83 -49.08 -18.72
N HIS A 272 51.70 -49.07 -17.39
CA HIS A 272 52.85 -49.24 -16.48
C HIS A 272 53.23 -50.69 -16.13
N LYS A 273 52.67 -51.72 -16.79
CA LYS A 273 53.16 -53.10 -16.65
C LYS A 273 54.51 -53.25 -17.37
N LYS A 274 55.59 -53.34 -16.59
CA LYS A 274 56.98 -53.54 -17.06
C LYS A 274 57.11 -54.82 -17.89
N LYS A 275 57.90 -54.74 -18.98
CA LYS A 275 58.39 -55.89 -19.76
C LYS A 275 59.23 -56.80 -18.84
N PRO A 276 59.05 -58.14 -18.89
CA PRO A 276 59.92 -59.06 -18.18
C PRO A 276 61.28 -59.15 -18.90
N THR A 277 62.35 -59.02 -18.13
CA THR A 277 63.74 -59.42 -18.46
C THR A 277 63.87 -60.92 -18.45
#